data_AF-A0A7X7MUF8-F1
#
_entry.id   AF-A0A7X7MUF8-F1
#
_cell.length_a   1.000
_cell.length_b   1.000
_cell.length_c   1.000
_cell.angle_alpha   90.00
_cell.angle_beta   90.00
_cell.angle_gamma   90.00
#
_symmetry.space_group_name_H-M   'P 1'
#
loop_
_entity.id
_entity.type
_entity.pdbx_description
1 polymer ?
#
loop_
_entity_poly.entity_id
_entity_poly.type
_entity_poly.pdbx_seq_one_letter_code
_entity_poly.pdbx_strand_id
1 'polypeptide(L)'
;MKFRIIRIKISENNYETLVTNLWNDEFSAEDIKMIYKMRWGIETSFRELKYHIGLIAFHSKKKDCVIQEIFAILIMYNFSMLITENLVIDEDKYNDYRYKINYATAIHICIAFFRCNDVSPPNLEKLIARKKCPVRPDRNAVRKTRYHSAIPFNYRLS
;
A
#
# COMPACT_ATOMS: atom_id res chain seq x y z
N MET A 1 -4.08 -16.69 -30.07
CA MET A 1 -4.66 -15.99 -28.90
C MET A 1 -5.34 -14.73 -29.42
N LYS A 2 -6.62 -14.50 -29.12
CA LYS A 2 -7.34 -13.31 -29.59
C LYS A 2 -7.38 -12.28 -28.46
N PHE A 3 -7.25 -11.00 -28.81
CA PHE A 3 -7.24 -9.89 -27.87
C PHE A 3 -8.27 -8.83 -28.27
N ARG A 4 -8.72 -8.07 -27.28
CA ARG A 4 -9.61 -6.92 -27.43
C ARG A 4 -8.89 -5.67 -26.93
N ILE A 5 -9.01 -4.59 -27.70
CA ILE A 5 -8.49 -3.28 -27.35
C ILE A 5 -9.66 -2.41 -26.91
N ILE A 6 -9.52 -1.75 -25.76
CA ILE A 6 -10.56 -0.88 -25.19
C ILE A 6 -9.92 0.48 -24.92
N ARG A 7 -10.60 1.56 -25.35
CA ARG A 7 -10.18 2.93 -25.09
C ARG A 7 -11.17 3.60 -24.15
N ILE A 8 -10.69 4.01 -22.98
CA ILE A 8 -11.50 4.52 -21.87
C ILE A 8 -11.17 5.99 -21.66
N LYS A 9 -12.18 6.85 -21.60
CA LYS A 9 -12.02 8.27 -21.27
C LYS A 9 -11.87 8.45 -19.75
N ILE A 10 -10.86 9.21 -19.33
CA ILE A 10 -10.51 9.43 -17.91
C ILE A 10 -10.65 10.88 -17.50
N SER A 11 -10.32 11.80 -18.40
CA SER A 11 -10.62 13.23 -18.25
C SER A 11 -10.99 13.82 -19.61
N GLU A 12 -11.35 15.11 -19.67
CA GLU A 12 -11.82 15.77 -20.89
C GLU A 12 -10.96 15.47 -22.12
N ASN A 13 -9.63 15.47 -21.96
CA ASN A 13 -8.66 15.26 -23.03
C ASN A 13 -7.76 14.01 -22.86
N ASN A 14 -7.97 13.18 -21.82
CA ASN A 14 -7.13 12.01 -21.58
C ASN A 14 -7.91 10.70 -21.72
N TYR A 15 -7.26 9.75 -22.42
CA TYR A 15 -7.75 8.39 -22.62
C TYR A 15 -6.69 7.38 -22.18
N GLU A 16 -7.10 6.29 -21.55
CA GLU A 16 -6.28 5.09 -21.40
C GLU A 16 -6.68 4.06 -22.44
N THR A 17 -5.70 3.30 -22.93
CA THR A 17 -5.92 2.17 -23.85
C THR A 17 -5.47 0.89 -23.17
N LEU A 18 -6.39 -0.06 -23.04
CA LEU A 18 -6.15 -1.34 -22.39
C LEU A 18 -6.25 -2.47 -23.42
N VAL A 19 -5.39 -3.49 -23.25
CA VAL A 19 -5.44 -4.74 -24.01
C VAL A 19 -5.87 -5.84 -23.06
N THR A 20 -6.90 -6.59 -23.43
CA THR A 20 -7.45 -7.66 -22.58
C THR A 20 -7.79 -8.90 -23.42
N ASN A 21 -7.76 -10.07 -22.80
CA ASN A 21 -8.31 -11.32 -23.33
C ASN A 21 -9.75 -11.59 -22.85
N LEU A 22 -10.35 -10.67 -22.09
CA LEU A 22 -11.72 -10.73 -21.61
C LEU A 22 -12.71 -10.23 -22.66
N TRP A 23 -13.72 -11.05 -22.97
CA TRP A 23 -14.67 -10.80 -24.05
C TRP A 23 -15.82 -9.89 -23.65
N ASN A 24 -16.49 -9.29 -24.64
CA ASN A 24 -17.46 -8.22 -24.44
C ASN A 24 -18.86 -8.72 -24.07
N ASP A 25 -19.14 -9.99 -24.34
CA ASP A 25 -20.32 -10.73 -23.89
C ASP A 25 -20.34 -10.91 -22.37
N GLU A 26 -19.17 -11.11 -21.75
CA GLU A 26 -19.05 -11.29 -20.31
C GLU A 26 -18.63 -10.01 -19.57
N PHE A 27 -17.77 -9.19 -20.18
CA PHE A 27 -17.18 -8.00 -19.54
C PHE A 27 -17.33 -6.74 -20.41
N SER A 28 -18.16 -5.81 -19.93
CA SER A 28 -18.33 -4.50 -20.54
C SER A 28 -17.05 -3.65 -20.43
N ALA A 29 -16.99 -2.52 -21.15
CA ALA A 29 -15.86 -1.60 -21.03
C ALA A 29 -15.76 -1.00 -19.60
N GLU A 30 -16.91 -0.77 -18.96
CA GLU A 30 -17.05 -0.31 -17.58
C GLU A 30 -16.51 -1.34 -16.58
N ASP A 31 -16.77 -2.63 -16.79
CA ASP A 31 -16.22 -3.70 -15.93
C ASP A 31 -14.70 -3.73 -16.02
N ILE A 32 -14.15 -3.64 -17.24
CA ILE A 32 -12.70 -3.60 -17.45
C ILE A 32 -12.10 -2.34 -16.80
N LYS A 33 -12.79 -1.19 -16.87
CA LYS A 33 -12.37 0.04 -16.17
C LYS A 33 -12.31 -0.19 -14.66
N MET A 34 -13.31 -0.85 -14.08
CA MET A 34 -13.36 -1.15 -12.66
C MET A 34 -12.26 -2.13 -12.23
N ILE A 35 -12.06 -3.22 -12.98
CA ILE A 35 -10.99 -4.20 -12.73
C ILE A 35 -9.62 -3.52 -12.82
N TYR A 36 -9.40 -2.69 -13.85
CA TYR A 36 -8.14 -1.98 -14.00
C TYR A 36 -7.90 -0.96 -12.87
N LYS A 37 -8.97 -0.34 -12.34
CA LYS A 37 -8.90 0.50 -11.14
C LYS A 37 -8.48 -0.29 -9.90
N MET A 38 -8.88 -1.56 -9.76
CA MET A 38 -8.46 -2.39 -8.61
C MET A 38 -6.96 -2.66 -8.61
N ARG A 39 -6.29 -2.65 -9.77
CA ARG A 39 -4.83 -2.78 -9.90
C ARG A 39 -4.06 -1.72 -9.12
N TRP A 40 -4.62 -0.52 -8.97
CA TRP A 40 -3.99 0.58 -8.22
C TRP A 40 -3.78 0.28 -6.73
N GLY A 41 -4.59 -0.63 -6.16
CA GLY A 41 -4.39 -1.11 -4.80
C GLY A 41 -3.01 -1.73 -4.63
N ILE A 42 -2.60 -2.59 -5.57
CA ILE A 42 -1.31 -3.28 -5.57
C ILE A 42 -0.14 -2.28 -5.67
N GLU A 43 -0.25 -1.25 -6.51
CA GLU A 43 0.78 -0.21 -6.61
C GLU A 43 0.97 0.54 -5.29
N THR A 44 -0.13 0.79 -4.58
CA THR A 44 -0.10 1.42 -3.27
C THR A 44 0.58 0.52 -2.24
N SER A 45 0.23 -0.78 -2.19
CA SER A 45 0.88 -1.75 -1.32
C SER A 45 2.37 -1.89 -1.59
N PHE A 46 2.81 -1.89 -2.85
CA PHE A 46 4.24 -1.89 -3.18
C PHE A 46 4.97 -0.63 -2.72
N ARG A 47 4.31 0.53 -2.76
CA ARG A 47 4.87 1.76 -2.19
C ARG A 47 5.06 1.63 -0.68
N GLU A 48 4.08 1.06 0.01
CA GLU A 48 4.13 0.83 1.47
C GLU A 48 5.23 -0.17 1.84
N LEU A 49 5.34 -1.29 1.12
CA LEU A 49 6.44 -2.25 1.27
C LEU A 49 7.79 -1.58 1.06
N LYS A 50 7.97 -0.77 0.01
CA LYS A 50 9.25 -0.10 -0.25
C LYS A 50 9.61 0.91 0.83
N TYR A 51 8.68 1.78 1.21
CA TYR A 51 9.02 3.00 1.95
C TYR A 51 8.54 3.03 3.40
N HIS A 52 7.50 2.29 3.77
CA HIS A 52 7.03 2.25 5.17
C HIS A 52 7.75 1.17 5.96
N ILE A 53 7.91 -0.03 5.36
CA ILE A 53 8.56 -1.16 6.02
C ILE A 53 10.06 -1.23 5.71
N GLY A 54 10.49 -0.70 4.56
CA GLY A 54 11.90 -0.61 4.16
C GLY A 54 12.39 -1.69 3.18
N LEU A 55 11.55 -2.21 2.27
CA LEU A 55 11.94 -3.16 1.20
C LEU A 55 12.78 -2.52 0.07
N ILE A 56 13.73 -1.68 0.46
CA ILE A 56 14.71 -1.00 -0.39
C ILE A 56 16.12 -1.08 0.22
N ALA A 57 16.24 -1.47 1.49
CA ALA A 57 17.48 -1.59 2.22
C ALA A 57 17.57 -2.98 2.88
N PHE A 58 18.37 -3.87 2.30
CA PHE A 58 18.57 -5.24 2.80
C PHE A 58 19.86 -5.34 3.58
N HIS A 59 19.82 -6.00 4.73
CA HIS A 59 20.97 -6.13 5.63
C HIS A 59 21.99 -7.13 5.08
N SER A 60 21.51 -8.26 4.56
CA SER A 60 22.37 -9.33 4.09
C SER A 60 22.92 -9.10 2.68
N LYS A 61 24.10 -9.67 2.44
CA LYS A 61 24.72 -9.79 1.12
C LYS A 61 24.49 -11.17 0.50
N LYS A 62 24.10 -12.18 1.29
CA LYS A 62 23.85 -13.55 0.82
C LYS A 62 22.46 -13.65 0.20
N LYS A 63 22.37 -14.24 -0.98
CA LYS A 63 21.10 -14.39 -1.74
C LYS A 63 19.98 -14.97 -0.88
N ASP A 64 20.24 -16.08 -0.19
CA ASP A 64 19.20 -16.79 0.56
C ASP A 64 18.70 -15.96 1.76
N CYS A 65 19.59 -15.24 2.42
CA CYS A 65 19.22 -14.32 3.50
C CYS A 65 18.44 -13.11 2.97
N VAL A 66 18.76 -12.58 1.78
CA VAL A 66 17.97 -11.50 1.15
C VAL A 66 16.55 -12.00 0.85
N ILE A 67 16.40 -13.22 0.34
CA ILE A 67 15.09 -13.85 0.13
C ILE A 67 14.34 -13.97 1.45
N GLN A 68 15.01 -14.40 2.52
CA GLN A 68 14.42 -14.47 3.86
C GLN A 68 13.95 -13.09 4.35
N GLU A 69 14.76 -12.03 4.17
CA GLU A 69 14.37 -10.66 4.53
C GLU A 69 13.12 -10.20 3.75
N ILE A 70 13.04 -10.49 2.46
CA ILE A 70 11.86 -10.17 1.63
C ILE A 70 10.61 -10.85 2.22
N PHE A 71 10.69 -12.14 2.55
CA PHE A 71 9.54 -12.85 3.14
C PHE A 71 9.18 -12.35 4.53
N ALA A 72 10.15 -12.08 5.39
CA ALA A 72 9.91 -11.52 6.72
C ALA A 72 9.19 -10.16 6.64
N ILE A 73 9.62 -9.32 5.70
CA ILE A 73 8.97 -8.05 5.40
C ILE A 73 7.53 -8.24 4.91
N LEU A 74 7.30 -9.14 3.96
CA LEU A 74 5.95 -9.41 3.46
C LEU A 74 5.02 -9.91 4.57
N ILE A 75 5.52 -10.79 5.44
CA ILE A 75 4.77 -11.28 6.61
C ILE A 75 4.42 -10.13 7.55
N MET A 76 5.39 -9.26 7.88
CA MET A 76 5.16 -8.10 8.75
C MET A 76 4.13 -7.13 8.15
N TYR A 77 4.19 -6.91 6.83
CA TYR A 77 3.20 -6.08 6.13
C TYR A 77 1.81 -6.70 6.23
N ASN A 78 1.65 -7.97 5.86
CA ASN A 78 0.37 -8.66 5.90
C ASN A 78 -0.21 -8.71 7.32
N PHE A 79 0.63 -8.96 8.32
CA PHE A 79 0.24 -8.91 9.73
C PHE A 79 -0.29 -7.52 10.11
N SER A 80 0.46 -6.46 9.77
CA SER A 80 0.07 -5.08 10.07
C SER A 80 -1.25 -4.72 9.38
N MET A 81 -1.41 -5.09 8.10
CA MET A 81 -2.63 -4.84 7.33
C MET A 81 -3.82 -5.58 7.92
N LEU A 82 -3.67 -6.87 8.25
CA LEU A 82 -4.72 -7.68 8.86
C LEU A 82 -5.22 -7.07 10.17
N ILE A 83 -4.31 -6.61 11.04
CA ILE A 83 -4.72 -5.90 12.26
C ILE A 83 -5.49 -4.64 11.90
N THR A 84 -4.95 -3.79 11.02
CA THR A 84 -5.59 -2.51 10.70
C THR A 84 -6.97 -2.66 10.06
N GLU A 85 -7.22 -3.71 9.29
CA GLU A 85 -8.52 -3.98 8.66
C GLU A 85 -9.59 -4.39 9.68
N ASN A 86 -9.19 -5.02 10.79
CA ASN A 86 -10.11 -5.44 11.85
C ASN A 86 -10.38 -4.35 12.90
N LEU A 87 -9.71 -3.20 12.82
CA LEU A 87 -9.89 -2.11 13.78
C LEU A 87 -11.08 -1.23 13.41
N VAL A 88 -11.94 -0.98 14.40
CA VAL A 88 -13.01 0.01 14.29
C VAL A 88 -12.41 1.41 14.51
N ILE A 89 -12.62 2.31 13.55
CA ILE A 89 -12.19 3.70 13.65
C ILE A 89 -13.34 4.50 14.26
N ASP A 90 -13.13 5.04 15.46
CA ASP A 90 -14.11 5.92 16.07
C ASP A 90 -14.35 7.15 15.18
N GLU A 91 -15.61 7.45 14.91
CA GLU A 91 -16.02 8.70 14.28
C GLU A 91 -15.68 9.87 15.20
N ASP A 92 -15.21 10.96 14.61
CA ASP A 92 -14.94 12.17 15.36
C ASP A 92 -16.25 12.95 15.55
N LYS A 93 -16.66 13.15 16.80
CA LYS A 93 -17.91 13.85 17.14
C LYS A 93 -17.86 15.34 16.78
N TYR A 94 -16.68 15.89 16.53
CA TYR A 94 -16.47 17.33 16.33
C TYR A 94 -16.15 17.70 14.88
N ASN A 95 -16.03 16.72 13.97
CA ASN A 95 -15.64 16.99 12.60
C ASN A 95 -16.20 15.95 11.61
N ASP A 96 -16.74 16.43 10.50
CA ASP A 96 -17.40 15.60 9.47
C ASP A 96 -16.42 14.86 8.54
N TYR A 97 -15.11 14.89 8.85
CA TYR A 97 -14.13 14.14 8.06
C TYR A 97 -14.25 12.64 8.33
N ARG A 98 -14.25 11.86 7.24
CA ARG A 98 -13.96 10.43 7.31
C ARG A 98 -12.49 10.23 7.64
N TYR A 99 -12.20 9.35 8.59
CA TYR A 99 -10.84 9.03 9.00
C TYR A 99 -10.41 7.67 8.46
N LYS A 100 -9.11 7.52 8.23
CA LYS A 100 -8.45 6.24 7.96
C LYS A 100 -7.24 6.06 8.86
N ILE A 101 -6.86 4.81 9.10
CA ILE A 101 -5.64 4.51 9.87
C ILE A 101 -4.41 5.00 9.08
N ASN A 102 -3.41 5.49 9.82
CA ASN A 102 -2.10 5.77 9.25
C ASN A 102 -1.29 4.48 9.15
N TYR A 103 -1.28 3.85 7.98
CA TYR A 103 -0.59 2.58 7.75
C TYR A 103 0.91 2.62 8.05
N ALA A 104 1.61 3.72 7.74
CA ALA A 104 3.03 3.86 8.06
C ALA A 104 3.27 3.75 9.57
N THR A 105 2.48 4.47 10.35
CA THR A 105 2.57 4.41 11.82
C THR A 105 2.14 3.04 12.34
N ALA A 106 1.08 2.45 11.81
CA ALA A 106 0.59 1.14 12.23
C ALA A 106 1.65 0.04 12.05
N ILE A 107 2.33 0.03 10.89
CA ILE A 107 3.45 -0.88 10.60
C ILE A 107 4.57 -0.71 11.62
N HIS A 108 4.98 0.54 11.92
CA HIS A 108 6.04 0.77 12.92
C HIS A 108 5.65 0.31 14.32
N ILE A 109 4.38 0.48 14.70
CA ILE A 109 3.88 -0.03 15.99
C ILE A 109 3.91 -1.57 16.00
N CYS A 110 3.51 -2.24 14.92
CA CYS A 110 3.58 -3.70 14.82
C CYS A 110 5.03 -4.21 14.90
N ILE A 111 5.97 -3.53 14.24
CA ILE A 111 7.40 -3.85 14.35
C ILE A 111 7.87 -3.67 15.80
N ALA A 112 7.47 -2.59 16.48
CA ALA A 112 7.83 -2.36 17.88
C ALA A 112 7.25 -3.43 18.80
N PHE A 113 6.02 -3.89 18.55
CA PHE A 113 5.39 -5.00 19.27
C PHE A 113 6.22 -6.29 19.21
N PHE A 114 6.78 -6.65 18.05
CA PHE A 114 7.67 -7.81 17.94
C PHE A 114 9.07 -7.59 18.55
N ARG A 115 9.48 -6.34 18.77
CA ARG A 115 10.78 -5.99 19.36
C ARG A 115 10.73 -5.83 20.88
N CYS A 116 9.57 -5.53 21.44
CA CYS A 116 9.38 -5.25 22.86
C CYS A 116 8.56 -6.38 23.50
N ASN A 117 9.06 -6.96 24.59
CA ASN A 117 8.38 -8.08 25.25
C ASN A 117 7.15 -7.69 26.09
N ASP A 118 6.87 -6.39 26.28
CA ASP A 118 5.93 -5.90 27.30
C ASP A 118 4.65 -5.22 26.75
N VAL A 119 4.33 -5.38 25.46
CA VAL A 119 3.12 -4.78 24.88
C VAL A 119 2.03 -5.83 24.74
N SER A 120 0.95 -5.70 25.52
CA SER A 120 -0.24 -6.56 25.38
C SER A 120 -1.00 -6.27 24.06
N PRO A 121 -1.55 -7.28 23.35
CA PRO A 121 -2.26 -7.09 22.07
C PRO A 121 -3.40 -6.05 22.08
N PRO A 122 -4.26 -5.96 23.11
CA PRO A 122 -5.29 -4.91 23.16
C PRO A 122 -4.72 -3.49 23.25
N ASN A 123 -3.51 -3.32 23.78
CA ASN A 123 -2.84 -2.02 23.83
C ASN A 123 -2.27 -1.64 22.46
N LEU A 124 -1.83 -2.63 21.67
CA LEU A 124 -1.39 -2.45 20.28
C LEU A 124 -2.54 -1.89 19.42
N GLU A 125 -3.70 -2.55 19.47
CA GLU A 125 -4.90 -2.15 18.70
C GLU A 125 -5.34 -0.72 19.02
N LYS A 126 -5.45 -0.38 20.31
CA LYS A 126 -5.80 0.98 20.77
C LYS A 126 -4.78 2.03 20.30
N LEU A 127 -3.50 1.69 20.31
CA LEU A 127 -2.43 2.61 19.89
C LEU A 127 -2.51 2.88 18.38
N ILE A 128 -2.80 1.86 17.59
CA ILE A 128 -3.01 1.98 16.14
C ILE A 128 -4.27 2.81 15.84
N ALA A 129 -5.40 2.49 16.50
CA ALA A 129 -6.67 3.20 16.30
C ALA A 129 -6.56 4.71 16.60
N ARG A 130 -5.77 5.08 17.61
CA ARG A 130 -5.49 6.49 17.95
C ARG A 130 -4.75 7.23 16.82
N LYS A 131 -3.98 6.53 15.99
CA LYS A 131 -3.17 7.12 14.91
C LYS A 131 -3.94 7.12 13.59
N LYS A 132 -4.99 7.95 13.54
CA LYS A 132 -5.82 8.15 12.34
C LYS A 132 -5.48 9.44 11.58
N CYS A 133 -5.82 9.48 10.30
CA CYS A 133 -5.63 10.62 9.40
C CYS A 133 -6.91 10.89 8.60
N PRO A 134 -7.29 12.16 8.38
CA PRO A 134 -8.48 12.48 7.60
C PRO A 134 -8.30 12.10 6.14
N VAL A 135 -9.34 11.49 5.55
CA VAL A 135 -9.44 11.22 4.12
C VAL A 135 -9.78 12.52 3.39
N ARG A 136 -8.99 12.86 2.37
CA ARG A 136 -9.18 14.07 1.55
C ARG A 136 -9.43 13.65 0.10
N PRO A 137 -10.70 13.53 -0.34
CA PRO A 137 -11.04 13.03 -1.67
C PRO A 137 -10.46 13.88 -2.80
N ASP A 138 -10.49 15.20 -2.66
CA ASP A 138 -10.10 16.15 -3.71
C ASP A 138 -8.59 16.43 -3.77
N ARG A 139 -7.79 15.62 -3.07
CA ARG A 139 -6.34 15.83 -3.02
C ARG A 139 -5.66 15.26 -4.26
N ASN A 140 -5.50 16.11 -5.27
CA ASN A 140 -4.66 15.84 -6.43
C ASN A 140 -3.23 16.37 -6.20
N ALA A 141 -2.30 15.50 -5.85
CA ALA A 141 -0.89 15.88 -5.75
C ALA A 141 -0.24 15.86 -7.14
N VAL A 142 0.47 16.94 -7.49
CA VAL A 142 1.27 16.97 -8.74
C VAL A 142 2.28 15.83 -8.70
N ARG A 143 2.26 14.98 -9.74
CA ARG A 143 3.21 13.87 -9.88
C ARG A 143 4.62 14.43 -10.00
N LYS A 144 5.45 14.25 -8.98
CA LYS A 144 6.88 14.55 -9.07
C LYS A 144 7.53 13.47 -9.93
N THR A 145 7.85 13.79 -11.18
CA THR A 145 8.56 12.92 -12.14
C THR A 145 10.06 12.83 -11.88
N ARG A 146 10.52 13.02 -10.64
CA ARG A 146 11.93 12.83 -10.32
C ARG A 146 12.24 11.34 -10.42
N TYR A 147 13.26 11.00 -11.22
CA TYR A 147 13.85 9.67 -11.19
C TYR A 147 14.39 9.42 -9.77
N HIS A 148 13.87 8.41 -9.09
CA HIS A 148 14.52 7.88 -7.90
C HIS A 148 15.86 7.27 -8.36
N SER A 149 16.97 7.82 -7.89
CA SER A 149 18.29 7.23 -8.12
C SER A 149 18.38 5.88 -7.40
N ALA A 150 19.21 4.98 -7.92
CA ALA A 150 19.52 3.74 -7.21
C ALA A 150 20.09 4.07 -5.83
N ILE A 151 19.55 3.44 -4.79
CA ILE A 151 20.06 3.61 -3.43
C ILE A 151 21.37 2.82 -3.33
N PRO A 152 22.52 3.47 -3.09
CA PRO A 152 23.78 2.76 -2.97
C PRO A 152 23.78 1.89 -1.71
N PHE A 153 24.52 0.77 -1.72
CA PHE A 153 24.62 -0.16 -0.59
C PHE A 153 25.40 0.38 0.62
N ASN A 154 25.71 1.68 0.65
CA ASN A 154 26.48 2.33 1.72
C ASN A 154 25.80 2.22 3.10
N TYR A 155 24.47 2.07 3.13
CA TYR A 155 23.72 1.83 4.37
C TYR A 155 24.11 0.55 5.12
N ARG A 156 24.89 -0.35 4.48
CA ARG A 156 25.40 -1.59 5.11
C ARG A 156 26.73 -1.41 5.84
N LEU A 157 27.33 -0.23 5.78
CA LEU A 157 28.62 0.09 6.39
C LEU A 157 28.48 0.86 7.71
N SER A 158 27.27 1.35 8.00
CA SER A 158 26.88 2.09 9.20
C SER A 158 26.28 1.19 10.26
#